data_AF-A0A2K4MTK5-F1
#
_entry.id   AF-A0A2K4MTK5-F1
#
_cell.length_a   1.000
_cell.length_b   1.000
_cell.length_c   1.000
_cell.angle_alpha   90.00
_cell.angle_beta   90.00
_cell.angle_gamma   90.00
#
_symmetry.space_group_name_H-M   'P 1'
#
loop_
_entity.id
_entity.type
_entity.pdbx_description
1 polymer ?
#
loop_
_entity_poly.entity_id
_entity_poly.type
_entity_poly.pdbx_seq_one_letter_code
_entity_poly.pdbx_strand_id
1 'polypeptide(L)'
;MNILRLLNESDYIQVNNQFVKPDFHSVSEEFSDDDDVVLEANLDGQELVLTVADLTDATPLADGGFWLEGLGYLRFLSQQNLH
;
A
#
# COMPACT_ATOMS: atom_id res chain seq x y z
N MET A 1 6.67 -11.53 5.77
CA MET A 1 6.95 -10.08 5.65
C MET A 1 5.62 -9.39 5.91
N ASN A 2 5.54 -8.48 6.87
CA ASN A 2 4.27 -7.84 7.24
C ASN A 2 4.01 -6.66 6.29
N ILE A 3 2.94 -6.74 5.50
CA ILE A 3 2.57 -5.68 4.53
C ILE A 3 2.22 -4.36 5.22
N LEU A 4 1.61 -4.41 6.40
CA LEU A 4 1.26 -3.22 7.20
C LEU A 4 2.50 -2.49 7.70
N ARG A 5 3.55 -3.25 8.04
CA ARG A 5 4.85 -2.67 8.38
C ARG A 5 5.49 -1.98 7.17
N LEU A 6 5.44 -2.61 5.99
CA LEU A 6 5.98 -2.03 4.77
C LEU A 6 5.27 -0.73 4.39
N LEU A 7 3.95 -0.66 4.60
CA LEU A 7 3.17 0.58 4.44
C LEU A 7 3.72 1.68 5.35
N ASN A 8 3.88 1.41 6.65
CA ASN A 8 4.39 2.38 7.62
C ASN A 8 5.85 2.81 7.37
N GLU A 9 6.65 1.97 6.71
CA GLU A 9 8.04 2.26 6.35
C GLU A 9 8.17 2.90 4.95
N SER A 10 7.06 3.09 4.23
CA SER A 10 7.04 3.65 2.87
C SER A 10 6.87 5.16 2.86
N ASP A 11 7.34 5.79 1.78
CA ASP A 11 7.10 7.21 1.49
C ASP A 11 6.25 7.39 0.22
N TYR A 12 6.30 6.37 -0.66
CA TYR A 12 5.62 6.33 -1.96
C TYR A 12 5.04 4.95 -2.20
N ILE A 13 4.07 4.90 -3.10
CA ILE A 13 3.54 3.67 -3.66
C ILE A 13 3.70 3.65 -5.17
N GLN A 14 3.77 2.44 -5.73
CA GLN A 14 3.61 2.20 -7.15
C GLN A 14 2.35 1.36 -7.36
N VAL A 15 1.40 1.87 -8.14
CA VAL A 15 0.17 1.17 -8.53
C VAL A 15 0.16 1.00 -10.04
N ASN A 16 0.13 -0.23 -10.57
CA ASN A 16 0.09 -0.51 -12.01
C ASN A 16 1.06 0.34 -12.87
N ASN A 17 2.32 0.45 -12.42
CA ASN A 17 3.40 1.26 -13.02
C ASN A 17 3.29 2.79 -12.84
N GLN A 18 2.30 3.27 -12.11
CA GLN A 18 2.19 4.68 -11.72
C GLN A 18 2.79 4.89 -10.32
N PHE A 19 3.71 5.85 -10.21
CA PHE A 19 4.28 6.26 -8.93
C PHE A 19 3.45 7.38 -8.32
N VAL A 20 3.01 7.19 -7.08
CA VAL A 20 2.15 8.13 -6.36
C VAL A 20 2.65 8.31 -4.94
N LYS A 21 2.58 9.55 -4.45
CA LYS A 21 2.72 9.84 -3.02
C LYS A 21 1.34 9.74 -2.39
N PRO A 22 1.12 8.84 -1.41
CA PRO A 22 -0.16 8.75 -0.73
C PRO A 22 -0.51 10.07 -0.04
N ASP A 23 -1.80 10.40 -0.05
CA ASP A 23 -2.35 11.51 0.72
C ASP A 23 -2.39 11.16 2.21
N PHE A 24 -2.63 9.88 2.50
CA PHE A 24 -2.55 9.28 3.82
C PHE A 24 -1.98 7.86 3.72
N HIS A 25 -1.10 7.49 4.66
CA HIS A 25 -0.74 6.11 4.91
C HIS A 25 -0.28 5.94 6.37
N SER A 26 -1.00 5.13 7.14
CA SER A 26 -0.61 4.79 8.52
C SER A 26 -1.51 3.69 9.04
N VAL A 27 -0.96 2.76 9.81
CA VAL A 27 -1.73 1.71 10.47
C VAL A 27 -1.08 1.29 11.78
N SER A 28 -1.90 0.99 12.79
CA SER A 28 -1.41 0.33 13.99
C SER A 28 -1.32 -1.17 13.75
N GLU A 29 -0.12 -1.76 13.80
CA GLU A 29 0.06 -3.21 13.64
C GLU A 29 -0.60 -4.04 14.76
N GLU A 30 -0.95 -3.42 15.90
CA GLU A 30 -1.46 -4.11 17.09
C GLU A 30 -2.94 -3.85 17.40
N PHE A 31 -3.52 -2.78 16.85
CA PHE A 31 -4.84 -2.28 17.24
C PHE A 31 -5.77 -1.95 16.06
N SER A 32 -5.46 -2.44 14.86
CA SER A 32 -6.27 -2.18 13.66
C SER A 32 -7.30 -3.28 13.39
N ASP A 33 -8.48 -2.87 12.97
CA ASP A 33 -9.57 -3.75 12.50
C ASP A 33 -9.56 -3.85 10.97
N ASP A 34 -10.17 -4.90 10.42
CA ASP A 34 -10.13 -5.22 8.98
C ASP A 34 -10.67 -4.10 8.07
N ASP A 35 -11.64 -3.31 8.54
CA ASP A 35 -12.27 -2.21 7.81
C ASP A 35 -11.59 -0.85 8.00
N ASP A 36 -10.55 -0.76 8.83
CA ASP A 36 -9.80 0.47 9.02
C ASP A 36 -9.12 0.89 7.71
N VAL A 37 -9.29 2.16 7.33
CA VAL A 37 -8.61 2.75 6.19
C VAL A 37 -7.15 3.00 6.56
N VAL A 38 -6.24 2.45 5.75
CA VAL A 38 -4.79 2.50 6.01
C VAL A 38 -4.04 3.26 4.94
N LEU A 39 -4.63 3.44 3.76
CA LEU A 39 -4.02 4.16 2.65
C LEU A 39 -5.08 4.90 1.86
N GLU A 40 -4.81 6.18 1.60
CA GLU A 40 -5.56 7.01 0.66
C GLU A 40 -4.58 7.64 -0.32
N ALA A 41 -4.89 7.60 -1.61
CA ALA A 41 -4.06 8.18 -2.65
C ALA A 41 -4.88 8.63 -3.85
N ASN A 42 -4.41 9.67 -4.54
CA ASN A 42 -4.99 10.08 -5.82
C ASN A 42 -4.25 9.44 -7.02
N LEU A 43 -4.95 8.60 -7.79
CA LEU A 43 -4.48 8.00 -9.04
C LEU A 43 -5.16 8.69 -10.23
N ASP A 44 -4.45 9.60 -10.91
CA ASP A 44 -4.98 10.32 -12.10
C ASP A 44 -6.37 10.94 -11.91
N GLY A 45 -6.65 11.50 -10.73
CA GLY A 45 -7.92 12.13 -10.39
C GLY A 45 -8.96 11.16 -9.82
N GLN A 46 -8.65 9.87 -9.70
CA GLN A 46 -9.47 8.88 -8.99
C GLN A 46 -8.92 8.66 -7.58
N GLU A 47 -9.82 8.57 -6.61
CA GLU A 47 -9.46 8.27 -5.24
C GLU A 47 -9.26 6.75 -5.08
N LEU A 48 -8.10 6.36 -4.57
CA LEU A 48 -7.80 5.02 -4.09
C LEU A 48 -7.91 5.05 -2.57
N VAL A 49 -8.73 4.16 -2.01
CA VAL A 49 -8.84 3.92 -0.57
C VAL A 49 -8.62 2.43 -0.35
N LEU A 50 -7.66 2.08 0.52
CA LEU A 50 -7.40 0.69 0.91
C LEU A 50 -7.56 0.53 2.42
N THR A 51 -8.16 -0.58 2.78
CA THR A 51 -8.36 -1.02 4.16
C THR A 51 -7.28 -1.99 4.62
N VAL A 52 -7.27 -2.32 5.92
CA VAL A 52 -6.43 -3.40 6.46
C VAL A 52 -6.67 -4.70 5.70
N ALA A 53 -7.94 -5.09 5.51
CA ALA A 53 -8.32 -6.31 4.81
C ALA A 53 -7.74 -6.36 3.39
N ASP A 54 -7.87 -5.26 2.63
CA ASP A 54 -7.36 -5.19 1.25
C ASP A 54 -5.85 -5.46 1.18
N LEU A 55 -5.09 -4.98 2.17
CA LEU A 55 -3.65 -5.21 2.25
C LEU A 55 -3.32 -6.62 2.77
N THR A 56 -4.00 -7.09 3.81
CA THR A 56 -3.70 -8.40 4.41
C THR A 56 -4.07 -9.56 3.50
N ASP A 57 -5.07 -9.38 2.63
CA ASP A 57 -5.48 -10.36 1.62
C ASP A 57 -4.63 -10.31 0.34
N ALA A 58 -3.75 -9.31 0.23
CA ALA A 58 -2.92 -9.13 -0.96
C ALA A 58 -1.93 -10.29 -1.13
N THR A 59 -1.80 -10.76 -2.38
CA THR A 59 -0.88 -11.86 -2.71
C THR A 59 0.53 -11.30 -2.93
N PRO A 60 1.55 -11.72 -2.16
CA PRO A 60 2.92 -11.25 -2.35
C PRO A 60 3.52 -11.80 -3.66
N LEU A 61 4.30 -10.97 -4.35
CA LEU A 61 4.97 -11.27 -5.60
C LEU A 61 6.49 -11.42 -5.40
N ALA A 62 7.15 -12.10 -6.35
CA ALA A 62 8.58 -12.42 -6.25
C ALA A 62 9.51 -11.19 -6.32
N ASP A 63 9.03 -10.06 -6.86
CA ASP A 63 9.77 -8.81 -7.02
C ASP A 63 9.62 -7.85 -5.81
N GLY A 64 8.92 -8.29 -4.76
CA GLY A 64 8.61 -7.49 -3.57
C GLY A 64 7.36 -6.62 -3.71
N GLY A 65 6.62 -6.73 -4.80
CA GLY A 65 5.27 -6.17 -4.94
C GLY A 65 4.19 -7.09 -4.36
N PHE A 66 2.96 -6.62 -4.45
CA PHE A 66 1.74 -7.29 -4.01
C PHE A 66 0.68 -7.20 -5.10
N TRP A 67 -0.11 -8.25 -5.24
CA TRP A 67 -1.28 -8.26 -6.11
C TRP A 67 -2.55 -8.14 -5.27
N LEU A 68 -3.35 -7.11 -5.54
CA LEU A 68 -4.64 -6.87 -4.92
C LEU A 68 -5.73 -7.17 -5.94
N GLU A 69 -6.71 -8.00 -5.56
CA GLU A 69 -7.85 -8.28 -6.42
C GLU A 69 -8.65 -6.99 -6.69
N GLY A 70 -8.96 -6.72 -7.96
CA GLY A 70 -9.67 -5.49 -8.39
C GLY A 70 -8.78 -4.26 -8.60
N LEU A 71 -7.64 -4.13 -7.92
CA LEU A 71 -6.69 -3.01 -8.12
C LEU A 71 -5.53 -3.40 -9.05
N GLY A 72 -4.96 -4.59 -8.88
CA GLY A 72 -3.77 -5.04 -9.60
C GLY A 72 -2.49 -4.94 -8.78
N TYR A 73 -1.41 -4.46 -9.39
CA TYR A 73 -0.09 -4.43 -8.76
C TYR A 73 0.07 -3.24 -7.81
N LEU A 74 0.54 -3.48 -6.59
CA LEU A 74 0.94 -2.49 -5.60
C LEU A 74 2.36 -2.76 -5.10
N ARG A 75 3.17 -1.71 -4.93
CA ARG A 75 4.47 -1.81 -4.25
C ARG A 75 4.71 -0.61 -3.36
N PHE A 76 5.21 -0.88 -2.16
CA PHE A 76 5.66 0.13 -1.20
C PHE A 76 7.12 0.50 -1.45
N LEU A 77 7.41 1.80 -1.43
CA LEU A 77 8.71 2.36 -1.75
C LEU A 77 9.12 3.37 -0.67
N SER A 78 10.33 3.21 -0.13
CA SER A 78 10.92 4.18 0.80
C SER A 78 11.97 5.03 0.09
N GLN A 79 12.03 6.31 0.45
CA GLN A 79 13.05 7.25 -0.01
C GLN A 79 14.46 6.83 0.41
N GLN A 80 14.61 6.08 1.51
CA GLN A 80 15.91 5.58 1.99
C GLN A 80 16.49 4.45 1.12
N ASN A 81 15.68 3.84 0.25
CA ASN A 81 16.09 2.76 -0.65
C ASN A 81 16.15 3.18 -2.14
N LEU A 82 15.97 4.47 -2.45
CA LEU A 82 16.24 5.04 -3.78
C LEU A 82 17.73 5.38 -3.90
N HIS A 83 18.59 4.36 -3.96
CA HIS A 83 20.03 4.50 -4.18
C HIS A 83 20.50 3.65 -5.37
#